data_AF-A0A933VMQ2-F1
#
_entry.id   AF-A0A933VMQ2-F1
#
_cell.length_a   1.000
_cell.length_b   1.000
_cell.length_c   1.000
_cell.angle_alpha   90.00
_cell.angle_beta   90.00
_cell.angle_gamma   90.00
#
_symmetry.space_group_name_H-M   'P 1'
#
loop_
_entity.id
_entity.type
_entity.pdbx_description
1 polymer ?
#
loop_
_entity_poly.entity_id
_entity_poly.type
_entity_poly.pdbx_seq_one_letter_code
_entity_poly.pdbx_strand_id
1 'polypeptide(L)' 'MTVLSVVEGRVLGCLLEKERTVPDQYPLTMNALVTACNQSSSREPIMHLADHEVDAALTSLKSEGLVRMVHPS' A
#
# COMPACT_ATOMS: atom_id res chain seq x y z
N MET A 1 -15.67 8.47 -11.60
CA MET A 1 -15.13 7.25 -10.98
C MET A 1 -13.73 7.09 -11.53
N THR A 2 -12.72 7.41 -10.71
CA THR A 2 -11.31 7.35 -11.13
C THR A 2 -10.87 5.90 -11.19
N VAL A 3 -10.15 5.54 -12.24
CA VAL A 3 -9.59 4.19 -12.39
C VAL A 3 -8.21 4.21 -11.74
N LEU A 4 -7.99 3.36 -10.75
CA LEU A 4 -6.69 3.21 -10.11
C LEU A 4 -5.70 2.56 -11.08
N SER A 5 -4.46 3.04 -11.07
CA SER A 5 -3.34 2.32 -11.68
C SER A 5 -3.11 0.98 -11.00
N VAL A 6 -2.37 0.10 -11.67
CA VAL A 6 -2.01 -1.21 -11.14
C VAL A 6 -1.24 -1.10 -9.83
N VAL A 7 -0.35 -0.11 -9.71
CA VAL A 7 0.44 0.14 -8.49
C VAL A 7 -0.44 0.67 -7.35
N GLU A 8 -1.32 1.63 -7.63
CA GLU A 8 -2.26 2.17 -6.62
C GLU A 8 -3.21 1.08 -6.11
N GLY A 9 -3.75 0.25 -7.02
CA GLY A 9 -4.58 -0.88 -6.65
C GLY A 9 -3.83 -1.88 -5.77
N ARG A 10 -2.55 -2.16 -6.07
CA ARG A 10 -1.68 -2.99 -5.23
C ARG A 10 -1.50 -2.39 -3.84
N VAL A 11 -1.11 -1.12 -3.76
CA VAL A 11 -0.85 -0.42 -2.50
C VAL A 11 -2.10 -0.40 -1.61
N LEU A 12 -3.24 -0.02 -2.17
CA LEU A 12 -4.50 0.03 -1.44
C LEU A 12 -4.95 -1.36 -0.99
N GLY A 13 -4.83 -2.38 -1.86
CA GLY A 13 -5.11 -3.76 -1.53
C GLY A 13 -4.26 -4.29 -0.37
N CYS A 14 -2.96 -4.00 -0.37
CA CYS A 14 -2.06 -4.36 0.72
C CYS A 14 -2.48 -3.73 2.05
N LEU A 15 -2.83 -2.45 2.07
CA LEU A 15 -3.31 -1.77 3.27
C LEU A 15 -4.59 -2.42 3.81
N LEU A 16 -5.57 -2.68 2.94
CA LEU A 16 -6.84 -3.32 3.31
C LEU A 16 -6.68 -4.75 3.82
N GLU A 17 -5.75 -5.52 3.24
CA GLU A 17 -5.41 -6.87 3.68
C GLU A 17 -4.76 -6.84 5.06
N LYS A 18 -3.75 -5.99 5.26
CA LYS A 18 -2.96 -5.98 6.51
C LYS A 18 -3.71 -5.36 7.69
N GLU A 19 -4.59 -4.39 7.46
CA GLU A 19 -5.52 -3.90 8.48
C GLU A 19 -6.34 -5.05 9.08
N ARG A 20 -6.78 -6.00 8.26
CA ARG A 20 -7.61 -7.15 8.70
C ARG A 20 -6.81 -8.32 9.24
N THR A 21 -5.70 -8.65 8.59
CA THR A 21 -4.96 -9.90 8.85
C THR A 21 -3.86 -9.73 9.89
N VAL A 22 -3.32 -8.51 10.05
CA VAL A 22 -2.23 -8.21 10.99
C VAL A 22 -2.47 -6.84 11.67
N PRO A 23 -3.58 -6.68 12.42
CA PRO A 23 -3.99 -5.39 12.97
C PRO A 23 -2.95 -4.76 13.90
N ASP A 24 -2.17 -5.57 14.63
CA ASP A 24 -1.13 -5.09 15.56
C ASP A 24 0.04 -4.37 14.86
N GLN A 25 0.23 -4.62 13.56
CA GLN A 25 1.25 -3.94 12.75
C GLN A 25 0.69 -2.73 12.00
N TYR A 26 -0.61 -2.44 12.12
CA TYR A 26 -1.26 -1.34 11.44
C TYR A 26 -1.32 -0.09 12.35
N PRO A 27 -1.03 1.13 11.86
CA PRO A 27 -0.69 1.49 10.47
C PRO A 27 0.70 1.00 10.05
N LEU A 28 0.83 0.61 8.77
CA LEU A 28 2.10 0.13 8.23
C LEU A 28 3.12 1.26 8.07
N THR A 29 4.39 0.93 8.33
CA THR A 29 5.52 1.77 7.91
C THR A 29 5.74 1.66 6.39
N MET A 30 6.50 2.59 5.82
CA MET A 30 6.83 2.59 4.39
C MET A 30 7.46 1.26 3.95
N ASN A 31 8.48 0.79 4.68
CA ASN A 31 9.15 -0.48 4.38
C ASN A 31 8.22 -1.69 4.50
N ALA A 32 7.35 -1.71 5.52
CA ALA A 32 6.37 -2.78 5.69
C ALA A 32 5.37 -2.83 4.52
N LEU A 33 4.96 -1.68 4.00
CA LEU A 33 4.08 -1.59 2.85
C LEU A 33 4.76 -2.03 1.55
N VAL A 34 6.00 -1.62 1.29
CA VAL A 34 6.79 -2.11 0.13
C VAL A 34 6.93 -3.63 0.20
N THR A 35 7.29 -4.15 1.38
CA THR A 35 7.37 -5.59 1.63
C THR A 35 6.04 -6.28 1.34
N ALA A 36 4.91 -5.71 1.80
CA ALA A 36 3.58 -6.24 1.53
C ALA A 36 3.23 -6.22 0.02
N CYS A 37 3.61 -5.18 -0.72
CA CYS A 37 3.35 -5.07 -2.16
C CYS A 37 4.10 -6.13 -2.97
N ASN A 38 5.30 -6.49 -2.51
CA ASN A 38 6.22 -7.41 -3.18
C ASN A 38 6.18 -8.85 -2.63
N GLN A 39 5.17 -9.20 -1.81
CA GLN A 39 5.04 -10.57 -1.30
C GLN A 39 4.89 -11.57 -2.47
N SER A 40 5.57 -12.72 -2.36
CA SER A 40 5.47 -13.82 -3.34
C SER A 40 4.21 -14.67 -3.18
N SER A 41 3.42 -14.43 -2.13
CA SER A 41 2.15 -15.08 -1.86
C SER A 41 1.01 -14.05 -1.89
N SER A 42 -0.19 -14.50 -2.26
CA SER A 42 -1.39 -13.66 -2.32
C SER A 42 -1.25 -12.41 -3.20
N ARG A 43 -0.38 -12.48 -4.23
CA ARG A 43 -0.18 -11.42 -5.23
C ARG A 43 -0.24 -12.02 -6.63
N GLU A 44 -1.04 -11.40 -7.49
CA GLU A 44 -1.11 -11.71 -8.92
C GLU A 44 -1.22 -10.37 -9.68
N PRO A 45 -0.22 -9.98 -10.49
CA PRO A 45 1.10 -10.59 -10.62
C PRO A 45 1.99 -10.32 -9.40
N ILE A 46 3.04 -11.13 -9.22
CA ILE A 46 4.13 -10.79 -8.30
C ILE A 46 4.85 -9.54 -8.83
N MET A 47 5.12 -8.57 -7.97
CA MET A 47 5.76 -7.31 -8.31
C MET A 47 7.05 -7.10 -7.53
N HIS A 48 7.91 -6.24 -8.05
CA HIS A 48 9.15 -5.78 -7.41
C HIS A 48 9.19 -4.26 -7.43
N LEU A 49 8.27 -3.64 -6.69
CA LEU A 49 8.16 -2.19 -6.59
C LEU A 49 9.29 -1.62 -5.72
N ALA A 50 9.87 -0.52 -6.16
CA ALA A 50 10.78 0.29 -5.36
C ALA A 50 10.01 1.27 -4.45
N ASP A 51 10.68 1.77 -3.42
CA ASP A 51 10.10 2.70 -2.44
C ASP A 51 9.45 3.92 -3.10
N HIS A 52 10.11 4.51 -4.12
CA HIS A 52 9.61 5.69 -4.82
C HIS A 52 8.33 5.43 -5.63
N GLU A 53 8.12 4.21 -6.12
CA GLU A 53 6.90 3.84 -6.86
C GLU A 53 5.71 3.73 -5.89
N VAL A 54 5.94 3.14 -4.71
CA VAL A 54 4.93 3.03 -3.66
C VAL A 54 4.63 4.40 -3.04
N ASP A 55 5.64 5.25 -2.85
CA ASP A 55 5.48 6.63 -2.36
C ASP A 55 4.67 7.51 -3.34
N ALA A 56 4.94 7.40 -4.64
CA ALA A 56 4.17 8.08 -5.68
C ALA A 56 2.69 7.64 -5.65
N ALA A 57 2.43 6.34 -5.51
CA ALA A 57 1.08 5.81 -5.38
C ALA A 57 0.37 6.27 -4.10
N LEU A 58 1.07 6.28 -2.96
CA LEU A 58 0.53 6.82 -1.70
C LEU A 58 0.18 8.30 -1.81
N THR A 59 1.02 9.09 -2.48
CA THR A 59 0.78 10.53 -2.70
C THR A 59 -0.47 10.75 -3.55
N SER A 60 -0.63 9.99 -4.64
CA SER A 60 -1.81 10.03 -5.50
C SER A 60 -3.08 9.61 -4.74
N LEU A 61 -3.06 8.45 -4.09
CA LEU A 61 -4.19 7.94 -3.29
C LEU A 61 -4.58 8.88 -2.14
N LYS A 62 -3.60 9.56 -1.53
CA LYS A 62 -3.85 10.58 -0.49
C LYS A 62 -4.60 11.78 -1.08
N SER A 63 -4.24 12.22 -2.28
CA SER A 63 -4.92 13.33 -2.96
C SER A 63 -6.39 13.01 -3.27
N GLU A 64 -6.70 11.72 -3.47
CA GLU A 64 -8.06 11.22 -3.65
C GLU A 64 -8.80 10.93 -2.32
N GLY A 65 -8.13 11.10 -1.17
CA GLY A 65 -8.71 10.84 0.15
C GLY A 65 -8.88 9.35 0.50
N LEU A 66 -8.24 8.45 -0.24
CA LEU A 66 -8.34 6.99 -0.06
C LEU A 66 -7.37 6.45 1.01
N VAL A 67 -6.29 7.17 1.29
CA VAL A 67 -5.30 6.81 2.33
C VAL A 67 -4.91 8.04 3.15
N ARG A 68 -4.36 7.82 4.36
CA ARG A 68 -3.81 8.88 5.21
C ARG A 68 -2.46 8.46 5.79
N MET A 69 -1.57 9.43 5.95
CA MET A 69 -0.33 9.26 6.72
C MET A 69 -0.61 9.55 8.19
N VAL A 70 -0.12 8.68 9.07
CA VAL A 70 -0.23 8.83 10.53
C VAL A 70 1.18 8.99 11.07
N HIS A 71 1.43 10.10 11.75
CA HIS A 71 2.70 10.31 12.45
C HIS A 71 2.54 9.78 13.89
N PRO A 72 3.50 8.98 14.40
CA PRO A 72 3.49 8.61 15.81
C PRO A 72 3.54 9.88 16.67
N SER A 73 2.76 9.88 17.75
CA SER A 73 2.71 10.97 18.74
C SER A 73 3.96 10.99 19.61
#